data_AF-A0A8C5ANA2-F1
#
_entry.id   AF-A0A8C5ANA2-F1
#
_cell.length_a   1.000
_cell.length_b   1.000
_cell.length_c   1.000
_cell.angle_alpha   90.00
_cell.angle_beta   90.00
_cell.angle_gamma   90.00
#
_symmetry.space_group_name_H-M   'P 1'
#
loop_
_entity.id
_entity.type
_entity.pdbx_description
1 polymer ?
#
loop_
_entity_poly.entity_id
_entity_poly.type
_entity_poly.pdbx_seq_one_letter_code
_entity_poly.pdbx_strand_id
1 'polypeptide(L)'
;MGLLARIRKEWFIIGIVVVILSAKLQPSFGVKGGPLRPEYTVSYVAVSVIFFNSGLSLKSEELTSAVLHFRLHLLVQSFTLIFFPLAVWLLLKLLALTAINPWLLKGLQTVGCMPPPVSSAVILTKAVGGNEAAAIFNSAFGSFLGIVVTPVLLLLFLGSSSSVPFSSIFSQLFMTVVVPLLLGQLCRRFLRESLERRKLPFGTVSSFILLVIIYTTFCDTFSSPDVELEPTSLLVVVLTIFSIQLSFMLILFLFTRRSGSGFTPADTVAILFCSTHKSLTLGIPMLKIVFSGYQQLSVMSVPLLIYHPAQILLGSLLVPSFKAWMTSRQKAVKLTSITPI
;
A
#
# COMPACT_ATOMS: atom_id res chain seq x y z
N MET A 1 -20.17 -9.59 19.27
CA MET A 1 -20.30 -8.71 18.08
C MET A 1 -21.09 -9.45 17.02
N GLY A 2 -22.22 -8.91 16.53
CA GLY A 2 -23.07 -9.58 15.53
C GLY A 2 -22.41 -9.70 14.15
N LEU A 3 -22.88 -10.66 13.34
CA LEU A 3 -22.36 -10.96 12.00
C LEU A 3 -22.34 -9.72 11.08
N LEU A 4 -23.40 -8.92 11.10
CA LEU A 4 -23.53 -7.67 10.34
C LEU A 4 -22.46 -6.63 10.70
N ALA A 5 -22.10 -6.53 11.98
CA ALA A 5 -21.05 -5.61 12.43
C ALA A 5 -19.66 -6.06 11.95
N ARG A 6 -19.45 -7.38 11.82
CA ARG A 6 -18.20 -7.96 11.30
C ARG A 6 -18.10 -7.81 9.79
N ILE A 7 -19.19 -8.04 9.05
CA ILE A 7 -19.28 -7.79 7.60
C ILE A 7 -19.01 -6.32 7.29
N ARG A 8 -19.59 -5.38 8.04
CA ARG A 8 -19.35 -3.95 7.84
C ARG A 8 -17.89 -3.56 8.13
N LYS A 9 -17.21 -4.26 9.05
CA LYS A 9 -15.81 -3.99 9.39
C LYS A 9 -14.85 -4.52 8.33
N GLU A 10 -15.16 -5.67 7.74
CA GLU A 10 -14.31 -6.36 6.75
C GLU A 10 -14.88 -6.28 5.31
N TRP A 11 -15.76 -5.30 5.05
CA TRP A 11 -16.53 -5.21 3.79
C TRP A 11 -15.64 -5.18 2.55
N PHE A 12 -14.46 -4.56 2.66
CA PHE A 12 -13.52 -4.44 1.56
C PHE A 12 -12.90 -5.80 1.20
N ILE A 13 -12.52 -6.61 2.20
CA ILE A 13 -11.98 -7.96 1.98
C ILE A 13 -13.05 -8.86 1.35
N ILE A 14 -14.28 -8.81 1.88
CA ILE A 14 -15.42 -9.53 1.32
C ILE A 14 -15.66 -9.08 -0.13
N GLY A 15 -15.60 -7.77 -0.37
CA GLY A 15 -15.72 -7.18 -1.70
C GLY A 15 -14.69 -7.75 -2.68
N ILE A 16 -13.41 -7.88 -2.28
CA ILE A 16 -12.37 -8.48 -3.11
C ILE A 16 -12.75 -9.91 -3.52
N VAL A 17 -13.16 -10.75 -2.56
CA VAL A 17 -13.56 -12.14 -2.84
C VAL A 17 -14.75 -12.16 -3.81
N VAL A 18 -15.76 -11.34 -3.57
CA VAL A 18 -16.96 -11.25 -4.41
C VAL A 18 -16.61 -10.83 -5.83
N VAL A 19 -15.77 -9.81 -6.03
CA VAL A 19 -15.41 -9.37 -7.39
C VAL A 19 -14.52 -10.37 -8.11
N ILE A 20 -13.64 -11.10 -7.41
CA ILE A 20 -12.84 -12.18 -8.01
C ILE A 20 -13.75 -13.32 -8.47
N LEU A 21 -14.69 -13.75 -7.63
CA LEU A 21 -15.66 -14.79 -8.00
C LEU A 21 -16.55 -14.33 -9.17
N SER A 22 -17.00 -13.08 -9.14
CA SER A 22 -17.81 -12.49 -10.23
C SER A 22 -17.00 -12.40 -11.53
N ALA A 23 -15.73 -12.05 -11.46
CA ALA A 23 -14.83 -12.01 -12.61
C ALA A 23 -14.63 -13.41 -13.22
N LYS A 24 -14.59 -14.46 -12.38
CA LYS A 24 -14.53 -15.85 -12.84
C LYS A 24 -15.82 -16.30 -13.55
N LEU A 25 -16.99 -15.86 -13.06
CA LEU A 25 -18.29 -16.22 -13.63
C LEU A 25 -18.58 -15.50 -14.95
N GLN A 26 -18.23 -14.21 -15.03
CA GLN A 26 -18.50 -13.39 -16.22
C GLN A 26 -17.29 -12.50 -16.56
N PRO A 27 -16.22 -13.08 -17.14
CA PRO A 27 -15.02 -12.32 -17.47
C PRO A 27 -15.23 -11.38 -18.67
N SER A 28 -16.10 -11.75 -19.63
CA SER A 28 -16.37 -10.98 -20.86
C SER A 28 -16.80 -9.52 -20.64
N PHE A 29 -17.33 -9.19 -19.46
CA PHE A 29 -17.77 -7.84 -19.15
C PHE A 29 -16.60 -6.88 -18.84
N GLY A 30 -15.54 -7.41 -18.22
CA GLY A 30 -14.42 -6.65 -17.69
C GLY A 30 -13.09 -6.87 -18.42
N VAL A 31 -13.07 -7.60 -19.54
CA VAL A 31 -11.90 -7.76 -20.40
C VAL A 31 -11.67 -6.52 -21.28
N LYS A 32 -10.45 -6.39 -21.80
CA LYS A 32 -10.15 -5.40 -22.87
C LYS A 32 -11.13 -5.53 -24.04
N GLY A 33 -11.66 -4.40 -24.50
CA GLY A 33 -12.68 -4.36 -25.56
C GLY A 33 -14.08 -4.80 -25.11
N GLY A 34 -14.25 -5.25 -23.87
CA GLY A 34 -15.55 -5.55 -23.27
C GLY A 34 -16.37 -4.28 -22.96
N PRO A 35 -17.62 -4.42 -22.50
CA PRO A 35 -18.52 -3.31 -22.18
C PRO A 35 -17.92 -2.25 -21.25
N LEU A 36 -17.11 -2.66 -20.25
CA LEU A 36 -16.46 -1.72 -19.35
C LEU A 36 -15.30 -0.95 -19.99
N ARG A 37 -14.78 -1.39 -21.14
CA ARG A 37 -13.57 -0.83 -21.79
C ARG A 37 -12.47 -0.44 -20.79
N PRO A 38 -11.96 -1.39 -19.98
CA PRO A 38 -10.99 -1.11 -18.92
C PRO A 38 -9.75 -0.35 -19.40
N GLU A 39 -9.37 -0.52 -20.66
CA GLU A 39 -8.30 0.20 -21.32
C GLU A 39 -8.44 1.74 -21.21
N TYR A 40 -9.67 2.26 -21.13
CA TYR A 40 -9.97 3.68 -20.95
C TYR A 40 -10.54 3.97 -19.55
N THR A 41 -11.59 3.26 -19.17
CA THR A 41 -12.33 3.54 -17.93
C THR A 41 -11.48 3.27 -16.70
N VAL A 42 -10.66 2.22 -16.72
CA VAL A 42 -9.75 1.95 -15.61
C VAL A 42 -8.49 2.78 -15.75
N SER A 43 -7.75 2.63 -16.84
CA SER A 43 -6.41 3.22 -16.98
C SER A 43 -6.38 4.75 -16.85
N TYR A 44 -7.42 5.44 -17.32
CA TYR A 44 -7.48 6.90 -17.26
C TYR A 44 -8.46 7.39 -16.21
N VAL A 45 -9.71 6.95 -16.24
CA VAL A 45 -10.74 7.53 -15.37
C VAL A 45 -10.59 7.06 -13.92
N ALA A 46 -10.63 5.75 -13.68
CA ALA A 46 -10.55 5.19 -12.33
C ALA A 46 -9.25 5.59 -11.63
N VAL A 47 -8.12 5.51 -12.33
CA VAL A 47 -6.82 5.92 -11.79
C VAL A 47 -6.79 7.41 -11.46
N SER A 48 -7.20 8.27 -12.40
CA SER A 48 -7.20 9.73 -12.16
C SER A 48 -8.12 10.11 -11.01
N VAL A 49 -9.29 9.48 -10.88
CA VAL A 49 -10.21 9.72 -9.76
C VAL A 49 -9.59 9.28 -8.44
N ILE A 50 -8.92 8.11 -8.38
CA ILE A 50 -8.22 7.68 -7.17
C ILE A 50 -7.16 8.71 -6.75
N PHE A 51 -6.32 9.18 -7.68
CA PHE A 51 -5.26 10.13 -7.35
C PHE A 51 -5.76 11.55 -7.07
N PHE A 52 -6.81 12.00 -7.76
CA PHE A 52 -7.52 13.24 -7.45
C PHE A 52 -8.12 13.20 -6.04
N ASN A 53 -8.76 12.09 -5.70
CA ASN A 53 -9.33 11.85 -4.38
C ASN A 53 -8.25 11.78 -3.29
N SER A 54 -7.10 11.14 -3.59
CA SER A 54 -5.93 11.20 -2.72
C SER A 54 -5.47 12.64 -2.51
N GLY A 55 -5.37 13.44 -3.58
CA GLY A 55 -5.07 14.88 -3.51
C GLY A 55 -6.07 15.63 -2.61
N LEU A 56 -7.37 15.43 -2.78
CA LEU A 56 -8.39 16.05 -1.92
C LEU A 56 -8.33 15.60 -0.46
N SER A 57 -7.89 14.37 -0.18
CA SER A 57 -7.87 13.79 1.17
C SER A 57 -6.66 14.22 2.02
N LEU A 58 -5.56 14.63 1.39
CA LEU A 58 -4.31 15.03 2.05
C LEU A 58 -4.38 16.47 2.58
N LYS A 59 -4.26 16.67 3.90
CA LYS A 59 -4.31 18.00 4.51
C LYS A 59 -2.94 18.67 4.41
N SER A 60 -2.89 19.89 3.87
CA SER A 60 -1.63 20.65 3.77
C SER A 60 -1.04 21.00 5.15
N GLU A 61 -1.88 21.11 6.19
CA GLU A 61 -1.43 21.38 7.57
C GLU A 61 -0.73 20.19 8.22
N GLU A 62 -1.22 18.97 7.92
CA GLU A 62 -0.55 17.75 8.34
C GLU A 62 0.85 17.72 7.70
N LEU A 63 0.99 18.14 6.44
CA LEU A 63 2.28 18.26 5.75
C LEU A 63 3.24 19.27 6.39
N THR A 64 2.75 20.38 6.95
CA THR A 64 3.59 21.43 7.56
C THR A 64 3.95 21.18 9.02
N SER A 65 3.15 20.44 9.79
CA SER A 65 3.45 20.07 11.19
C SER A 65 4.59 19.04 11.33
N ALA A 66 5.16 18.59 10.21
CA ALA A 66 6.18 17.57 10.04
C ALA A 66 7.54 17.84 10.69
N VAL A 67 7.84 19.09 11.00
CA VAL A 67 9.22 19.51 11.27
C VAL A 67 9.72 19.05 12.65
N LEU A 68 8.82 18.68 13.56
CA LEU A 68 9.17 18.39 14.96
C LEU A 68 9.77 16.98 15.18
N HIS A 69 9.58 16.02 14.26
CA HIS A 69 10.09 14.64 14.40
C HIS A 69 10.84 14.12 13.17
N PHE A 70 11.71 14.95 12.58
CA PHE A 70 12.45 14.64 11.35
C PHE A 70 13.12 13.25 11.33
N ARG A 71 13.72 12.81 12.44
CA ARG A 71 14.37 11.48 12.54
C ARG A 71 13.41 10.33 12.28
N LEU A 72 12.19 10.41 12.81
CA LEU A 72 11.16 9.40 12.64
C LEU A 72 10.72 9.37 11.19
N HIS A 73 10.43 10.53 10.63
CA HIS A 73 9.99 10.67 9.24
C HIS A 73 11.04 10.14 8.26
N LEU A 74 12.29 10.56 8.42
CA LEU A 74 13.38 10.12 7.57
C LEU A 74 13.56 8.60 7.62
N LEU A 75 13.49 8.00 8.82
CA LEU A 75 13.58 6.55 8.96
C LEU A 75 12.46 5.83 8.22
N VAL A 76 11.21 6.25 8.41
CA VAL A 76 10.05 5.62 7.75
C VAL A 76 10.15 5.73 6.24
N GLN A 77 10.46 6.91 5.69
CA GLN A 77 10.54 7.10 4.24
C GLN A 77 11.72 6.35 3.62
N SER A 78 12.88 6.40 4.27
CA SER A 78 14.08 5.67 3.79
C SER A 78 13.86 4.16 3.85
N PHE A 79 13.21 3.67 4.90
CA PHE A 79 12.89 2.26 4.99
C PHE A 79 11.91 1.85 3.87
N THR A 80 10.85 2.64 3.66
CA THR A 80 9.77 2.26 2.75
C THR A 80 10.14 2.35 1.28
N LEU A 81 10.90 3.38 0.89
CA LEU A 81 11.19 3.71 -0.52
C LEU A 81 12.62 3.37 -0.96
N ILE A 82 13.52 3.02 -0.02
CA ILE A 82 14.91 2.64 -0.35
C ILE A 82 15.20 1.23 0.16
N PHE A 83 15.20 1.02 1.47
CA PHE A 83 15.58 -0.27 2.05
C PHE A 83 14.66 -1.40 1.62
N PHE A 84 13.33 -1.22 1.72
CA PHE A 84 12.35 -2.26 1.41
C PHE A 84 12.46 -2.70 -0.07
N PRO A 85 12.42 -1.80 -1.08
CA PRO A 85 12.60 -2.21 -2.48
C PRO A 85 13.91 -2.95 -2.74
N LEU A 86 15.02 -2.49 -2.14
CA LEU A 86 16.35 -3.10 -2.30
C LEU A 86 16.45 -4.48 -1.64
N ALA A 87 15.92 -4.61 -0.43
CA ALA A 87 15.93 -5.86 0.31
C ALA A 87 15.06 -6.92 -0.38
N VAL A 88 13.89 -6.52 -0.89
CA VAL A 88 13.06 -7.40 -1.72
C VAL A 88 13.79 -7.78 -3.00
N TRP A 89 14.40 -6.82 -3.71
CA TRP A 89 15.15 -7.12 -4.92
C TRP A 89 16.26 -8.15 -4.69
N LEU A 90 17.02 -7.99 -3.59
CA LEU A 90 18.07 -8.94 -3.22
C LEU A 90 17.49 -10.33 -2.92
N LEU A 91 16.40 -10.40 -2.16
CA LEU A 91 15.70 -11.65 -1.87
C LEU A 91 15.22 -12.32 -3.16
N LEU A 92 14.69 -11.54 -4.12
CA LEU A 92 14.19 -12.05 -5.38
C LEU A 92 15.30 -12.60 -6.27
N LYS A 93 16.56 -12.13 -6.17
CA LYS A 93 17.68 -12.79 -6.85
C LYS A 93 17.90 -14.23 -6.38
N LEU A 94 17.67 -14.50 -5.11
CA LEU A 94 17.76 -15.85 -4.55
C LEU A 94 16.54 -16.69 -4.96
N LEU A 95 15.34 -16.11 -4.88
CA LEU A 95 14.10 -16.80 -5.27
C LEU A 95 14.04 -17.08 -6.79
N ALA A 96 14.70 -16.27 -7.62
CA ALA A 96 14.80 -16.51 -9.06
C ALA A 96 15.57 -17.79 -9.41
N LEU A 97 16.31 -18.39 -8.47
CA LEU A 97 16.97 -19.70 -8.64
C LEU A 97 16.00 -20.87 -8.41
N THR A 98 14.78 -20.59 -7.97
CA THR A 98 13.73 -21.60 -7.73
C THR A 98 12.72 -21.62 -8.87
N ALA A 99 11.83 -22.62 -8.89
CA ALA A 99 10.80 -22.77 -9.93
C ALA A 99 9.59 -21.81 -9.80
N ILE A 100 9.71 -20.71 -9.04
CA ILE A 100 8.60 -19.77 -8.86
C ILE A 100 8.34 -19.02 -10.17
N ASN A 101 7.05 -18.84 -10.50
CA ASN A 101 6.64 -18.05 -11.66
C ASN A 101 7.30 -16.64 -11.67
N PRO A 102 8.07 -16.28 -12.72
CA PRO A 102 8.78 -15.00 -12.78
C PRO A 102 7.89 -13.77 -12.66
N TRP A 103 6.64 -13.84 -13.11
CA TRP A 103 5.69 -12.73 -13.01
C TRP A 103 5.21 -12.49 -11.58
N LEU A 104 5.13 -13.55 -10.76
CA LEU A 104 4.89 -13.41 -9.32
C LEU A 104 6.08 -12.77 -8.61
N LEU A 105 7.32 -13.08 -9.02
CA LEU A 105 8.51 -12.41 -8.50
C LEU A 105 8.50 -10.91 -8.85
N LYS A 106 8.13 -10.54 -10.08
CA LYS A 106 7.92 -9.12 -10.46
C LYS A 106 6.81 -8.46 -9.65
N GLY A 107 5.75 -9.19 -9.34
CA GLY A 107 4.69 -8.72 -8.44
C GLY A 107 5.19 -8.48 -7.01
N LEU A 108 6.07 -9.34 -6.47
CA LEU A 108 6.71 -9.14 -5.17
C LEU A 108 7.61 -7.90 -5.17
N GLN A 109 8.40 -7.69 -6.23
CA GLN A 109 9.18 -6.45 -6.37
C GLN A 109 8.28 -5.23 -6.41
N THR A 110 7.14 -5.33 -7.11
CA THR A 110 6.13 -4.27 -7.19
C THR A 110 5.64 -3.91 -5.78
N VAL A 111 5.27 -4.90 -4.95
CA VAL A 111 4.92 -4.69 -3.54
C VAL A 111 6.03 -3.95 -2.81
N GLY A 112 7.30 -4.36 -3.02
CA GLY A 112 8.47 -3.72 -2.42
C GLY A 112 8.57 -2.23 -2.73
N CYS A 113 8.24 -1.81 -3.95
CA CYS A 113 8.30 -0.42 -4.40
C CYS A 113 7.11 0.45 -3.93
N MET A 114 6.07 -0.14 -3.34
CA MET A 114 4.86 0.61 -3.01
C MET A 114 5.05 1.57 -1.82
N PRO A 115 4.34 2.72 -1.83
CA PRO A 115 4.29 3.60 -0.68
C PRO A 115 3.45 3.03 0.47
N PRO A 116 3.49 3.66 1.66
CA PRO A 116 2.64 3.26 2.77
C PRO A 116 1.17 3.61 2.51
N PRO A 117 0.20 2.85 3.07
CA PRO A 117 -1.21 3.18 2.99
C PRO A 117 -1.60 4.29 3.97
N VAL A 118 -2.53 5.15 3.55
CA VAL A 118 -3.08 6.26 4.37
C VAL A 118 -3.93 5.76 5.55
N SER A 119 -4.57 4.60 5.42
CA SER A 119 -5.59 4.14 6.39
C SER A 119 -5.08 3.06 7.35
N SER A 120 -4.71 1.88 6.84
CA SER A 120 -4.48 0.71 7.70
C SER A 120 -3.37 0.90 8.73
N ALA A 121 -2.27 1.55 8.35
CA ALA A 121 -1.15 1.83 9.26
C ALA A 121 -1.55 2.78 10.40
N VAL A 122 -2.35 3.81 10.10
CA VAL A 122 -2.85 4.78 11.09
C VAL A 122 -3.81 4.11 12.07
N ILE A 123 -4.77 3.33 11.55
CA ILE A 123 -5.77 2.63 12.37
C ILE A 123 -5.10 1.68 13.36
N LEU A 124 -4.11 0.90 12.91
CA LEU A 124 -3.40 -0.03 13.76
C LEU A 124 -2.48 0.67 14.77
N THR A 125 -1.83 1.76 14.37
CA THR A 125 -1.04 2.60 15.29
C THR A 125 -1.94 3.13 16.41
N LYS A 126 -3.11 3.66 16.06
CA LYS A 126 -4.12 4.14 17.02
C LYS A 126 -4.63 3.03 17.93
N ALA A 127 -4.90 1.84 17.38
CA ALA A 127 -5.41 0.70 18.16
C ALA A 127 -4.44 0.23 19.25
N VAL A 128 -3.13 0.32 18.99
CA VAL A 128 -2.08 0.04 19.97
C VAL A 128 -1.91 1.18 20.98
N GLY A 129 -2.28 2.42 20.60
CA GLY A 129 -2.06 3.65 21.38
C GLY A 129 -0.74 4.35 21.04
N GLY A 130 -0.21 4.12 19.83
CA GLY A 130 1.05 4.69 19.35
C GLY A 130 0.90 6.16 18.93
N ASN A 131 1.95 6.71 18.32
CA ASN A 131 1.96 8.09 17.84
C ASN A 131 1.08 8.24 16.59
N GLU A 132 -0.22 8.48 16.78
CA GLU A 132 -1.21 8.63 15.72
C GLU A 132 -0.87 9.79 14.78
N ALA A 133 -0.41 10.93 15.31
CA ALA A 133 -0.04 12.09 14.51
C ALA A 133 1.12 11.78 13.56
N ALA A 134 2.19 11.13 14.06
CA ALA A 134 3.31 10.72 13.23
C ALA A 134 2.91 9.67 12.18
N ALA A 135 1.98 8.77 12.52
CA ALA A 135 1.47 7.79 11.56
C ALA A 135 0.66 8.45 10.45
N ILE A 136 -0.26 9.36 10.78
CA ILE A 136 -1.04 10.13 9.80
C ILE A 136 -0.09 10.86 8.85
N PHE A 137 0.88 11.58 9.41
CA PHE A 137 1.84 12.32 8.61
C PHE A 137 2.65 11.40 7.70
N ASN A 138 3.30 10.36 8.22
CA ASN A 138 4.16 9.50 7.41
C ASN A 138 3.40 8.73 6.33
N SER A 139 2.18 8.30 6.65
CA SER A 139 1.33 7.65 5.68
C SER A 139 0.88 8.61 4.58
N ALA A 140 0.53 9.86 4.92
CA ALA A 140 0.15 10.90 3.97
C ALA A 140 1.34 11.35 3.10
N PHE A 141 2.43 11.76 3.74
CA PHE A 141 3.66 12.22 3.09
C PHE A 141 4.32 11.11 2.28
N GLY A 142 4.40 9.89 2.82
CA GLY A 142 4.96 8.74 2.10
C GLY A 142 4.09 8.29 0.93
N SER A 143 2.76 8.38 1.05
CA SER A 143 1.87 8.20 -0.10
C SER A 143 2.16 9.23 -1.19
N PHE A 144 2.28 10.51 -0.82
CA PHE A 144 2.60 11.58 -1.76
C PHE A 144 3.97 11.40 -2.41
N LEU A 145 5.00 11.06 -1.63
CA LEU A 145 6.35 10.83 -2.14
C LEU A 145 6.39 9.62 -3.06
N GLY A 146 5.78 8.50 -2.66
CA GLY A 146 5.72 7.30 -3.49
C GLY A 146 4.92 7.49 -4.76
N ILE A 147 3.94 8.41 -4.79
CA ILE A 147 3.24 8.76 -6.03
C ILE A 147 4.22 9.16 -7.15
N VAL A 148 5.29 9.87 -6.79
CA VAL A 148 6.34 10.30 -7.72
C VAL A 148 7.46 9.26 -7.82
N VAL A 149 7.89 8.69 -6.69
CA VAL A 149 9.08 7.84 -6.60
C VAL A 149 8.80 6.40 -7.07
N THR A 150 7.65 5.83 -6.74
CA THR A 150 7.34 4.42 -7.02
C THR A 150 7.39 4.07 -8.49
N PRO A 151 6.85 4.86 -9.44
CA PRO A 151 6.96 4.51 -10.85
C PRO A 151 8.42 4.47 -11.34
N VAL A 152 9.26 5.37 -10.85
CA VAL A 152 10.70 5.37 -11.15
C VAL A 152 11.35 4.11 -10.58
N LEU A 153 11.03 3.72 -9.34
CA LEU A 153 11.52 2.47 -8.74
C LEU A 153 11.07 1.24 -9.53
N LEU A 154 9.81 1.18 -9.96
CA LEU A 154 9.30 0.08 -10.77
C LEU A 154 10.08 -0.03 -12.09
N LEU A 155 10.27 1.09 -12.79
CA LEU A 155 11.04 1.12 -14.04
C LEU A 155 12.50 0.70 -13.83
N LEU A 156 13.12 1.13 -12.72
CA LEU A 156 14.50 0.76 -12.39
C LEU A 156 14.66 -0.73 -12.08
N PHE A 157 13.77 -1.31 -11.28
CA PHE A 157 13.91 -2.70 -10.83
C PHE A 157 13.35 -3.74 -11.81
N LEU A 158 12.30 -3.39 -12.55
CA LEU A 158 11.58 -4.32 -13.42
C LEU A 158 11.89 -4.12 -14.91
N GLY A 159 12.49 -2.98 -15.27
CA GLY A 159 12.72 -2.57 -16.64
C GLY A 159 11.43 -2.20 -17.38
N SER A 160 11.56 -1.64 -18.58
CA SER A 160 10.46 -1.57 -19.54
C SER A 160 10.44 -2.83 -20.40
N SER A 161 9.29 -3.17 -20.99
CA SER A 161 9.30 -4.00 -22.19
C SER A 161 10.02 -3.25 -23.29
N SER A 162 10.71 -3.97 -24.16
CA SER A 162 11.27 -3.43 -25.42
C SER A 162 10.22 -2.76 -26.33
N SER A 163 8.93 -2.96 -26.06
CA SER A 163 7.82 -2.45 -26.87
C SER A 163 7.25 -1.09 -26.44
N VAL A 164 7.54 -0.59 -25.23
CA VAL A 164 6.93 0.66 -24.73
C VAL A 164 8.02 1.66 -24.32
N PRO A 165 8.12 2.83 -25.00
CA PRO A 165 9.12 3.84 -24.68
C PRO A 165 8.93 4.41 -23.27
N PHE A 166 10.02 4.59 -22.52
CA PHE A 166 10.00 5.22 -21.19
C PHE A 166 9.31 6.59 -21.16
N SER A 167 9.43 7.38 -22.23
CA SER A 167 8.78 8.69 -22.34
C SER A 167 7.25 8.59 -22.31
N SER A 168 6.68 7.56 -22.94
CA SER A 168 5.23 7.33 -22.98
C SER A 168 4.69 6.93 -21.61
N ILE A 169 5.38 6.04 -20.90
CA ILE A 169 5.03 5.63 -19.53
C ILE A 169 5.10 6.85 -18.59
N PHE A 170 6.17 7.63 -18.68
CA PHE A 170 6.33 8.83 -17.85
C PHE A 170 5.26 9.88 -18.13
N SER A 171 4.97 10.16 -19.40
CA SER A 171 3.91 11.10 -19.80
C SER A 171 2.53 10.64 -19.29
N GLN A 172 2.22 9.35 -19.46
CA GLN A 172 0.96 8.79 -18.96
C GLN A 172 0.86 8.87 -17.44
N LEU A 173 1.92 8.51 -16.70
CA LEU A 173 1.96 8.65 -15.24
C LEU A 173 1.77 10.11 -14.83
N PHE A 174 2.46 11.04 -15.48
CA PHE A 174 2.31 12.45 -15.16
C PHE A 174 0.84 12.90 -15.33
N MET A 175 0.20 12.53 -16.45
CA MET A 175 -1.18 12.93 -16.75
C MET A 175 -2.25 12.21 -15.92
N THR A 176 -2.02 10.96 -15.52
CA THR A 176 -3.02 10.14 -14.79
C THR A 176 -2.81 10.13 -13.28
N VAL A 177 -1.63 10.53 -12.82
CA VAL A 177 -1.24 10.47 -11.41
C VAL A 177 -0.92 11.86 -10.86
N VAL A 178 0.07 12.55 -11.44
CA VAL A 178 0.57 13.83 -10.91
C VAL A 178 -0.45 14.95 -11.13
N VAL A 179 -0.95 15.10 -12.35
CA VAL A 179 -1.93 16.15 -12.69
C VAL A 179 -3.21 16.03 -11.86
N PRO A 180 -3.89 14.87 -11.77
CA PRO A 180 -5.11 14.75 -10.96
C PRO A 180 -4.85 15.00 -9.49
N LEU A 181 -3.70 14.57 -8.96
CA LEU A 181 -3.33 14.85 -7.58
C LEU A 181 -3.15 16.34 -7.31
N LEU A 182 -2.43 17.06 -8.18
CA LEU A 182 -2.23 18.51 -8.06
C LEU A 182 -3.55 19.26 -8.16
N LEU A 183 -4.42 18.87 -9.09
CA LEU A 183 -5.78 19.41 -9.20
C LEU A 183 -6.59 19.14 -7.93
N GLY A 184 -6.51 17.94 -7.37
CA GLY A 184 -7.16 17.58 -6.11
C GLY A 184 -6.69 18.45 -4.95
N GLN A 185 -5.39 18.66 -4.83
CA GLN A 185 -4.80 19.57 -3.82
C GLN A 185 -5.24 21.03 -4.02
N LEU A 186 -5.25 21.51 -5.26
CA LEU A 186 -5.69 22.86 -5.58
C LEU A 186 -7.18 23.05 -5.26
N CYS A 187 -8.03 22.11 -5.68
CA CYS A 187 -9.47 22.11 -5.35
C CYS A 187 -9.69 22.06 -3.83
N ARG A 188 -8.88 21.28 -3.10
CA ARG A 188 -8.96 21.20 -1.64
C ARG A 188 -8.78 22.57 -0.99
N ARG A 189 -7.83 23.38 -1.48
CA ARG A 189 -7.56 24.73 -0.95
C ARG A 189 -8.81 25.61 -1.00
N PHE A 190 -9.61 25.49 -2.05
CA PHE A 190 -10.84 26.27 -2.23
C PHE A 190 -12.05 25.66 -1.52
N LEU A 191 -12.14 24.33 -1.43
CA LEU A 191 -13.30 23.61 -0.89
C LEU A 191 -13.14 23.19 0.58
N ARG A 192 -12.07 23.63 1.24
CA ARG A 192 -11.66 23.15 2.57
C ARG A 192 -12.80 23.11 3.58
N GLU A 193 -13.52 24.22 3.76
CA GLU A 193 -14.62 24.30 4.73
C GLU A 193 -15.76 23.34 4.41
N SER A 194 -16.13 23.21 3.13
CA SER A 194 -17.18 22.28 2.71
C SER A 194 -16.77 20.81 2.91
N LEU A 195 -15.51 20.48 2.65
CA LEU A 195 -14.97 19.13 2.84
C LEU A 195 -14.94 18.74 4.32
N GLU A 196 -14.51 19.66 5.18
CA GLU A 196 -14.46 19.44 6.64
C GLU A 196 -15.87 19.33 7.24
N ARG A 197 -16.85 20.09 6.74
CA ARG A 197 -18.25 20.01 7.16
C ARG A 197 -18.94 18.73 6.69
N ARG A 198 -18.78 18.33 5.42
CA ARG A 198 -19.51 17.19 4.82
C ARG A 198 -18.88 15.81 5.11
N LYS A 199 -17.62 15.75 5.57
CA LYS A 199 -16.90 14.48 5.85
C LYS A 199 -17.04 13.45 4.73
N LEU A 200 -16.74 13.86 3.50
CA LEU A 200 -16.90 13.01 2.32
C LEU A 200 -16.12 11.68 2.48
N PRO A 201 -16.71 10.54 2.08
CA PRO A 201 -16.13 9.22 2.31
C PRO A 201 -15.09 8.86 1.24
N PHE A 202 -14.06 9.70 1.10
CA PHE A 202 -12.99 9.56 0.11
C PHE A 202 -12.39 8.15 0.09
N GLY A 203 -12.08 7.58 1.27
CA GLY A 203 -11.57 6.21 1.37
C GLY A 203 -12.51 5.16 0.78
N THR A 204 -13.82 5.25 1.05
CA THR A 204 -14.82 4.30 0.53
C THR A 204 -14.96 4.41 -0.98
N VAL A 205 -14.95 5.63 -1.52
CA VAL A 205 -14.99 5.85 -2.98
C VAL A 205 -13.76 5.22 -3.65
N SER A 206 -12.56 5.48 -3.14
CA SER A 206 -11.33 4.86 -3.66
C SER A 206 -11.35 3.33 -3.54
N SER A 207 -11.89 2.78 -2.45
CA SER A 207 -12.05 1.33 -2.27
C SER A 207 -13.02 0.72 -3.28
N PHE A 208 -14.15 1.39 -3.59
CA PHE A 208 -15.09 0.90 -4.59
C PHE A 208 -14.48 0.92 -6.00
N ILE A 209 -13.80 2.01 -6.37
CA ILE A 209 -13.08 2.10 -7.64
C ILE A 209 -12.01 1.00 -7.71
N LEU A 210 -11.27 0.78 -6.62
CA LEU A 210 -10.28 -0.29 -6.54
C LEU A 210 -10.90 -1.68 -6.75
N LEU A 211 -12.09 -1.96 -6.23
CA LEU A 211 -12.81 -3.21 -6.51
C LEU A 211 -13.12 -3.38 -8.01
N VAL A 212 -13.49 -2.31 -8.71
CA VAL A 212 -13.68 -2.33 -10.19
C VAL A 212 -12.35 -2.61 -10.91
N ILE A 213 -11.25 -2.01 -10.45
CA ILE A 213 -9.92 -2.28 -11.00
C ILE A 213 -9.55 -3.75 -10.80
N ILE A 214 -9.78 -4.31 -9.61
CA ILE A 214 -9.52 -5.71 -9.30
C ILE A 214 -10.37 -6.62 -10.17
N TYR A 215 -11.68 -6.35 -10.26
CA TYR A 215 -12.62 -7.08 -11.12
C TYR A 215 -12.10 -7.18 -12.57
N THR A 216 -11.86 -6.04 -13.22
CA THR A 216 -11.37 -5.98 -14.61
C THR A 216 -10.01 -6.68 -14.78
N THR A 217 -9.14 -6.59 -13.77
CA THR A 217 -7.84 -7.28 -13.79
C THR A 217 -8.00 -8.79 -13.78
N PHE A 218 -8.91 -9.31 -12.94
CA PHE A 218 -9.19 -10.75 -12.89
C PHE A 218 -9.98 -11.25 -14.09
N CYS A 219 -10.85 -10.43 -14.68
CA CYS A 219 -11.50 -10.74 -15.94
C CYS A 219 -10.46 -11.01 -17.04
N ASP A 220 -9.47 -10.12 -17.19
CA ASP A 220 -8.34 -10.31 -18.12
C ASP A 220 -7.56 -11.60 -17.79
N THR A 221 -7.32 -11.92 -16.51
CA THR A 221 -6.66 -13.18 -16.11
C THR A 221 -7.42 -14.41 -16.55
N PHE A 222 -8.72 -14.48 -16.20
CA PHE A 222 -9.51 -15.68 -16.40
C PHE A 222 -9.87 -15.90 -17.87
N SER A 223 -9.79 -14.84 -18.69
CA SER A 223 -9.90 -14.95 -20.15
C SER A 223 -8.59 -15.25 -20.87
N SER A 224 -7.44 -15.23 -20.17
CA SER A 224 -6.14 -15.54 -20.76
C SER A 224 -5.81 -17.02 -20.51
N PRO A 225 -5.82 -17.88 -21.56
CA PRO A 225 -5.63 -19.34 -21.41
C PRO A 225 -4.23 -19.74 -20.91
N ASP A 226 -3.24 -18.84 -20.96
CA ASP A 226 -1.84 -19.14 -20.67
C ASP A 226 -1.42 -18.94 -19.20
N VAL A 227 -2.37 -18.63 -18.31
CA VAL A 227 -2.08 -18.30 -16.90
C VAL A 227 -2.49 -19.45 -15.98
N GLU A 228 -1.76 -20.56 -16.04
CA GLU A 228 -1.81 -21.56 -14.97
C GLU A 228 -0.94 -21.09 -13.80
N LEU A 229 -1.59 -20.59 -12.73
CA LEU A 229 -0.90 -20.30 -11.47
C LEU A 229 -0.74 -21.60 -10.70
N GLU A 230 0.47 -22.13 -10.69
CA GLU A 230 0.79 -23.32 -9.91
C GLU A 230 0.53 -23.08 -8.41
N PRO A 231 -0.25 -23.94 -7.72
CA PRO A 231 -0.57 -23.74 -6.31
C PRO A 231 0.68 -23.66 -5.41
N THR A 232 1.74 -24.37 -5.77
CA THR A 232 3.05 -24.34 -5.11
C THR A 232 3.68 -22.95 -5.16
N SER A 233 3.72 -22.33 -6.35
CA SER A 233 4.21 -20.95 -6.55
C SER A 233 3.41 -19.94 -5.71
N LEU A 234 2.08 -20.08 -5.66
CA LEU A 234 1.24 -19.21 -4.83
C LEU A 234 1.51 -19.38 -3.33
N LEU A 235 1.64 -20.62 -2.86
CA LEU A 235 1.96 -20.91 -1.47
C LEU A 235 3.30 -20.29 -1.07
N VAL A 236 4.33 -20.43 -1.92
CA VAL A 236 5.64 -19.83 -1.67
C VAL A 236 5.57 -18.30 -1.64
N VAL A 237 4.79 -17.67 -2.52
CA VAL A 237 4.55 -16.20 -2.49
C VAL A 237 3.88 -15.78 -1.19
N VAL A 238 2.85 -16.49 -0.73
CA VAL A 238 2.19 -16.20 0.56
C VAL A 238 3.20 -16.29 1.70
N LEU A 239 3.95 -17.39 1.80
CA LEU A 239 4.96 -17.59 2.83
C LEU A 239 6.05 -16.50 2.78
N THR A 240 6.47 -16.11 1.58
CA THR A 240 7.45 -15.03 1.37
C THR A 240 6.92 -13.69 1.88
N ILE A 241 5.66 -13.36 1.58
CA ILE A 241 5.00 -12.13 2.06
C ILE A 241 4.96 -12.09 3.59
N PHE A 242 4.50 -13.16 4.23
CA PHE A 242 4.46 -13.26 5.68
C PHE A 242 5.86 -13.13 6.30
N SER A 243 6.86 -13.79 5.69
CA SER A 243 8.25 -13.76 6.14
C SER A 243 8.87 -12.36 6.01
N ILE A 244 8.69 -11.68 4.87
CA ILE A 244 9.15 -10.29 4.66
C ILE A 244 8.53 -9.39 5.72
N GLN A 245 7.22 -9.47 5.90
CA GLN A 245 6.52 -8.58 6.80
C GLN A 245 6.95 -8.77 8.26
N LEU A 246 6.97 -10.01 8.76
CA LEU A 246 7.41 -10.30 10.12
C LEU A 246 8.88 -9.94 10.33
N SER A 247 9.75 -10.26 9.38
CA SER A 247 11.18 -9.95 9.49
C SER A 247 11.43 -8.45 9.52
N PHE A 248 10.76 -7.67 8.66
CA PHE A 248 10.94 -6.22 8.63
C PHE A 248 10.35 -5.54 9.86
N MET A 249 9.20 -6.00 10.34
CA MET A 249 8.65 -5.56 11.62
C MET A 249 9.64 -5.88 12.76
N LEU A 250 10.22 -7.07 12.80
CA LEU A 250 11.20 -7.44 13.82
C LEU A 250 12.46 -6.57 13.75
N ILE A 251 13.04 -6.38 12.56
CA ILE A 251 14.25 -5.55 12.36
C ILE A 251 14.00 -4.12 12.84
N LEU A 252 12.88 -3.51 12.45
CA LEU A 252 12.52 -2.16 12.89
C LEU A 252 12.26 -2.10 14.40
N PHE A 253 11.62 -3.13 14.97
CA PHE A 253 11.37 -3.19 16.40
C PHE A 253 12.67 -3.27 17.20
N LEU A 254 13.63 -4.09 16.75
CA LEU A 254 14.95 -4.20 17.37
C LEU A 254 15.76 -2.91 17.20
N PHE A 255 15.75 -2.32 16.00
CA PHE A 255 16.46 -1.09 15.69
C PHE A 255 15.97 0.09 16.53
N THR A 256 14.65 0.31 16.57
CA THR A 256 14.06 1.43 17.32
C THR A 256 14.20 1.27 18.84
N ARG A 257 14.41 0.05 19.34
CA ARG A 257 14.64 -0.23 20.76
C ARG A 257 16.09 -0.14 21.20
N ARG A 258 17.05 -0.03 20.28
CA ARG A 258 18.47 0.04 20.61
C ARG A 258 18.73 1.29 21.46
N SER A 259 19.59 1.17 22.47
CA SER A 259 20.02 2.31 23.28
C SER A 259 20.61 3.39 22.37
N GLY A 260 20.12 4.62 22.48
CA GLY A 260 20.52 5.75 21.64
C GLY A 260 19.66 6.03 20.40
N SER A 261 18.61 5.24 20.12
CA SER A 261 17.71 5.49 18.98
C SER A 261 16.93 6.82 19.08
N GLY A 262 16.64 7.26 20.31
CA GLY A 262 15.88 8.49 20.59
C GLY A 262 14.39 8.41 20.27
N PHE A 263 13.85 7.21 19.98
CA PHE A 263 12.43 7.01 19.70
C PHE A 263 11.64 6.63 20.96
N THR A 264 10.46 7.21 21.13
CA THR A 264 9.55 6.80 22.20
C THR A 264 8.88 5.46 21.86
N PRO A 265 8.31 4.73 22.84
CA PRO A 265 7.53 3.53 22.54
C PRO A 265 6.37 3.78 21.57
N ALA A 266 5.75 4.95 21.65
CA ALA A 266 4.68 5.36 20.75
C ALA A 266 5.19 5.56 19.31
N ASP A 267 6.39 6.11 19.16
CA ASP A 267 7.06 6.27 17.85
C ASP A 267 7.44 4.93 17.23
N THR A 268 7.96 3.99 18.03
CA THR A 268 8.27 2.63 17.55
C THR A 268 7.06 1.99 16.87
N VAL A 269 5.87 2.11 17.46
CA VAL A 269 4.64 1.55 16.89
C VAL A 269 4.30 2.23 15.55
N ALA A 270 4.39 3.55 15.49
CA ALA A 270 4.15 4.29 14.25
C ALA A 270 5.17 3.90 13.16
N ILE A 271 6.45 3.79 13.50
CA ILE A 271 7.51 3.37 12.58
C ILE A 271 7.23 1.98 12.03
N LEU A 272 6.86 1.02 12.88
CA LEU A 272 6.59 -0.36 12.47
C LEU A 272 5.49 -0.44 11.41
N PHE A 273 4.33 0.13 11.69
CA PHE A 273 3.19 0.03 10.78
C PHE A 273 3.37 0.90 9.54
N CYS A 274 3.86 2.13 9.68
CA CYS A 274 4.05 3.01 8.53
C CYS A 274 5.19 2.58 7.60
N SER A 275 6.20 1.86 8.09
CA SER A 275 7.32 1.44 7.22
C SER A 275 7.08 0.10 6.53
N THR A 276 6.32 -0.79 7.17
CA THR A 276 6.09 -2.14 6.64
C THR A 276 4.82 -2.25 5.82
N HIS A 277 3.80 -1.44 6.09
CA HIS A 277 2.57 -1.52 5.33
C HIS A 277 2.75 -0.92 3.93
N LYS A 278 2.12 -1.54 2.93
CA LYS A 278 2.15 -1.17 1.52
C LYS A 278 0.74 -0.88 0.99
N SER A 279 0.64 0.13 0.13
CA SER A 279 -0.64 0.65 -0.38
C SER A 279 -1.13 -0.12 -1.60
N LEU A 280 -2.21 -0.90 -1.43
CA LEU A 280 -2.90 -1.56 -2.54
C LEU A 280 -3.60 -0.53 -3.44
N THR A 281 -4.24 0.46 -2.84
CA THR A 281 -5.01 1.50 -3.53
C THR A 281 -4.18 2.29 -4.53
N LEU A 282 -2.91 2.56 -4.21
CA LEU A 282 -1.99 3.23 -5.13
C LEU A 282 -1.27 2.22 -6.03
N GLY A 283 -1.01 1.00 -5.55
CA GLY A 283 -0.20 0.04 -6.27
C GLY A 283 -0.83 -0.60 -7.50
N ILE A 284 -2.11 -0.96 -7.45
CA ILE A 284 -2.76 -1.55 -8.64
C ILE A 284 -2.86 -0.53 -9.80
N PRO A 285 -3.29 0.73 -9.57
CA PRO A 285 -3.23 1.77 -10.59
C PRO A 285 -1.84 1.97 -11.19
N MET A 286 -0.80 2.04 -10.35
CA MET A 286 0.58 2.22 -10.81
C MET A 286 1.07 1.05 -11.65
N LEU A 287 0.78 -0.18 -11.22
CA LEU A 287 1.12 -1.38 -11.98
C LEU A 287 0.42 -1.38 -13.35
N LYS A 288 -0.86 -1.00 -13.42
CA LYS A 288 -1.61 -0.87 -14.68
C LYS A 288 -1.00 0.13 -15.65
N ILE A 289 -0.48 1.24 -15.16
CA ILE A 289 0.14 2.25 -16.02
C ILE A 289 1.54 1.82 -16.45
N VAL A 290 2.40 1.41 -15.52
CA VAL A 290 3.81 1.09 -15.84
C VAL A 290 3.90 -0.15 -16.75
N PHE A 291 3.01 -1.12 -16.57
CA PHE A 291 2.99 -2.36 -17.34
C PHE A 291 1.79 -2.43 -18.30
N SER A 292 1.26 -1.29 -18.72
CA SER A 292 0.18 -1.25 -19.70
C SER A 292 0.60 -2.00 -20.96
N GLY A 293 -0.17 -3.03 -21.35
CA GLY A 293 0.10 -3.84 -22.54
C GLY A 293 0.72 -5.22 -22.29
N TYR A 294 1.19 -5.51 -21.07
CA TYR A 294 1.59 -6.87 -20.71
C TYR A 294 0.38 -7.78 -20.52
N GLN A 295 0.43 -8.99 -21.09
CA GLN A 295 -0.63 -10.00 -20.94
C GLN A 295 -0.71 -10.52 -19.50
N GLN A 296 0.42 -10.59 -18.79
CA GLN A 296 0.52 -11.15 -17.43
C GLN A 296 0.37 -10.10 -16.31
N LEU A 297 -0.20 -8.94 -16.62
CA LEU A 297 -0.39 -7.85 -15.64
C LEU A 297 -1.16 -8.31 -14.40
N SER A 298 -2.13 -9.19 -14.62
CA SER A 298 -2.92 -9.71 -13.53
C SER A 298 -2.14 -10.63 -12.59
N VAL A 299 -1.24 -11.46 -13.11
CA VAL A 299 -0.33 -12.29 -12.30
C VAL A 299 0.57 -11.40 -11.44
N MET A 300 1.12 -10.33 -12.02
CA MET A 300 1.92 -9.36 -11.26
C MET A 300 1.13 -8.66 -10.14
N SER A 301 -0.20 -8.56 -10.27
CA SER A 301 -1.05 -7.94 -9.26
C SER A 301 -1.34 -8.85 -8.05
N VAL A 302 -1.18 -10.17 -8.20
CA VAL A 302 -1.51 -11.15 -7.16
C VAL A 302 -0.74 -10.91 -5.85
N PRO A 303 0.59 -10.69 -5.84
CA PRO A 303 1.31 -10.40 -4.60
C PRO A 303 0.81 -9.15 -3.87
N LEU A 304 0.41 -8.09 -4.58
CA LEU A 304 -0.19 -6.89 -3.96
C LEU A 304 -1.51 -7.22 -3.24
N LEU A 305 -2.35 -8.03 -3.90
CA LEU A 305 -3.64 -8.45 -3.37
C LEU A 305 -3.53 -9.40 -2.19
N ILE A 306 -2.44 -10.18 -2.10
CA ILE A 306 -2.13 -11.03 -0.95
C ILE A 306 -1.52 -10.19 0.18
N TYR A 307 -0.61 -9.27 -0.14
CA TYR A 307 0.10 -8.46 0.86
C TYR A 307 -0.85 -7.61 1.69
N HIS A 308 -1.85 -6.99 1.06
CA HIS A 308 -2.77 -6.06 1.73
C HIS A 308 -3.63 -6.66 2.85
N PRO A 309 -4.31 -7.82 2.68
CA PRO A 309 -4.99 -8.48 3.78
C PRO A 309 -3.99 -9.11 4.76
N ALA A 310 -2.86 -9.67 4.29
CA ALA A 310 -1.84 -10.25 5.16
C ALA A 310 -1.31 -9.21 6.17
N GLN A 311 -1.04 -7.98 5.71
CA GLN A 311 -0.54 -6.92 6.60
C GLN A 311 -1.56 -6.44 7.63
N ILE A 312 -2.84 -6.39 7.25
CA ILE A 312 -3.90 -5.98 8.17
C ILE A 312 -4.13 -7.09 9.20
N LEU A 313 -4.13 -8.35 8.77
CA LEU A 313 -4.28 -9.52 9.64
C LEU A 313 -3.14 -9.59 10.64
N LEU A 314 -1.89 -9.62 10.18
CA LEU A 314 -0.69 -9.65 11.03
C LEU A 314 -0.65 -8.44 11.96
N GLY A 315 -0.88 -7.25 11.44
CA GLY A 315 -0.90 -6.03 12.24
C GLY A 315 -1.95 -6.10 13.34
N SER A 316 -3.17 -6.55 13.02
CA SER A 316 -4.27 -6.70 13.98
C SER A 316 -3.98 -7.76 15.05
N LEU A 317 -3.38 -8.90 14.67
CA LEU A 317 -2.98 -9.96 15.60
C LEU A 317 -1.90 -9.48 16.58
N LEU A 318 -1.01 -8.58 16.15
CA LEU A 318 0.06 -8.05 16.98
C LEU A 318 -0.37 -6.86 17.87
N VAL A 319 -1.57 -6.28 17.65
CA VAL A 319 -2.07 -5.15 18.46
C VAL A 319 -2.02 -5.41 19.97
N PRO A 320 -2.54 -6.54 20.50
CA PRO A 320 -2.53 -6.80 21.94
C PRO A 320 -1.10 -6.89 22.50
N SER A 321 -0.19 -7.56 21.78
CA SER A 321 1.20 -7.73 22.17
C SER A 321 1.94 -6.39 22.24
N PHE A 322 1.79 -5.55 21.22
CA PHE A 322 2.40 -4.22 21.23
C PHE A 322 1.79 -3.31 22.29
N LYS A 323 0.48 -3.42 22.56
CA LYS A 323 -0.19 -2.64 23.60
C LYS A 323 0.31 -3.02 25.00
N ALA A 324 0.47 -4.32 25.28
CA ALA A 324 1.05 -4.81 26.53
C ALA A 324 2.50 -4.32 26.71
N TRP A 325 3.31 -4.43 25.65
CA TRP A 325 4.69 -3.93 25.64
C TRP A 325 4.77 -2.42 25.90
N MET A 326 3.95 -1.61 25.21
CA MET A 326 3.90 -0.16 25.41
C MET A 326 3.53 0.22 26.84
N THR A 327 2.52 -0.45 27.40
CA THR A 327 2.06 -0.19 28.77
C THR A 327 3.17 -0.50 29.78
N SER A 328 3.90 -1.61 29.59
CA SER A 328 5.05 -1.96 30.44
C SER A 328 6.16 -0.90 30.37
N ARG A 329 6.48 -0.41 29.18
CA ARG A 329 7.51 0.64 28.99
C ARG A 329 7.10 1.98 29.57
N GLN A 330 5.84 2.39 29.41
CA GLN A 330 5.33 3.62 30.03
C GLN A 330 5.37 3.57 31.55
N LYS A 331 5.06 2.41 32.15
CA LYS A 331 5.18 2.21 33.60
C LYS A 331 6.63 2.31 34.07
N ALA A 332 7.57 1.67 33.36
CA ALA A 332 8.99 1.73 33.69
C ALA A 332 9.54 3.17 33.68
N VAL A 333 9.17 3.97 32.66
CA VAL A 333 9.57 5.39 32.57
C VAL A 333 8.99 6.21 33.71
N LYS A 334 7.71 6.01 34.07
CA LYS A 334 7.08 6.70 35.21
C LYS A 334 7.78 6.38 36.53
N LEU A 335 8.14 5.12 36.77
CA LEU A 335 8.87 4.70 37.97
C LEU A 335 10.24 5.39 38.07
N THR A 336 11.01 5.42 36.98
CA THR A 336 12.31 6.10 36.96
C THR A 336 12.24 7.62 37.12
N SER A 337 11.11 8.25 36.76
CA SER A 337 10.92 9.70 36.97
C SER A 337 10.53 10.09 38.40
N ILE A 338 10.06 9.14 39.21
CA ILE A 338 9.61 9.39 40.59
C ILE A 338 10.75 9.17 41.60
N THR A 339 11.79 8.44 41.23
CA THR A 339 13.04 8.30 41.99
C THR A 339 14.16 9.09 41.29
N PRO A 340 14.26 10.41 41.46
CA PRO A 340 15.47 11.11 41.09
C PRO A 340 16.59 10.60 42.01
N ILE A 341 17.67 10.10 41.40
CA ILE A 341 18.90 9.72 42.10
C ILE A 341 19.57 10.99 42.63
#